data_AF-A0A844M5M5-F1
#
_entry.id   AF-A0A844M5M5-F1
#
_cell.length_a   1.000
_cell.length_b   1.000
_cell.length_c   1.000
_cell.angle_alpha   90.00
_cell.angle_beta   90.00
_cell.angle_gamma   90.00
#
_symmetry.space_group_name_H-M   'P 1'
#
loop_
_entity.id
_entity.type
_entity.pdbx_description
1 polymer ?
#
loop_
_entity_poly.entity_id
_entity_poly.type
_entity_poly.pdbx_seq_one_letter_code
_entity_poly.pdbx_strand_id
1 'polypeptide(L)'
;MANKKASTDHPIHALLAERWSPYAFQDRSVSDDDLRSLFEAARWAPSSYNEQPWIYIVAKRENSAEFEKLLSCLVGKWGKVSSIVS
;
A
#
# COMPACT_ATOMS: atom_id res chain seq x y z
N MET A 1 -14.07 -15.90 11.22
CA MET A 1 -13.45 -14.76 10.52
C MET A 1 -14.55 -14.03 9.77
N ALA A 2 -14.70 -12.71 9.95
CA ALA A 2 -15.74 -11.96 9.26
C ALA A 2 -15.54 -12.01 7.73
N ASN A 3 -16.61 -12.23 6.98
CA ASN A 3 -16.61 -12.15 5.51
C ASN A 3 -16.42 -10.68 5.11
N LYS A 4 -15.29 -10.33 4.48
CA LYS A 4 -14.92 -8.95 4.13
C LYS A 4 -15.11 -8.62 2.65
N LYS A 5 -15.85 -9.46 1.92
CA LYS A 5 -16.16 -9.22 0.51
C LYS A 5 -17.04 -7.98 0.37
N ALA A 6 -16.66 -7.07 -0.52
CA ALA A 6 -17.46 -5.88 -0.82
C ALA A 6 -18.82 -6.30 -1.42
N SER A 7 -19.87 -5.59 -1.03
CA SER A 7 -21.17 -5.65 -1.74
C SER A 7 -21.05 -4.81 -3.00
N THR A 8 -21.17 -5.44 -4.17
CA THR A 8 -21.03 -4.79 -5.48
C THR A 8 -22.35 -4.81 -6.22
N ASP A 9 -22.78 -3.66 -6.75
CA ASP A 9 -24.05 -3.55 -7.50
C ASP A 9 -23.98 -4.19 -8.91
N HIS A 10 -22.76 -4.46 -9.39
CA HIS A 10 -22.48 -5.03 -10.70
C HIS A 10 -21.35 -6.09 -10.61
N PRO A 11 -21.31 -7.06 -11.54
CA PRO A 11 -20.25 -8.07 -11.56
C PRO A 11 -18.90 -7.42 -11.88
N ILE A 12 -17.92 -7.67 -11.01
CA ILE A 12 -16.52 -7.24 -11.19
C ILE A 12 -15.58 -8.42 -10.94
N HIS A 13 -14.31 -8.25 -11.30
CA HIS A 13 -13.28 -9.26 -11.05
C HIS A 13 -13.18 -9.62 -9.56
N ALA A 14 -13.04 -10.91 -9.23
CA ALA A 14 -13.07 -11.42 -7.85
C ALA A 14 -12.04 -10.73 -6.94
N LEU A 15 -10.80 -10.54 -7.43
CA LEU A 15 -9.75 -9.82 -6.70
C LEU A 15 -10.17 -8.40 -6.26
N LEU A 16 -10.97 -7.70 -7.06
CA LEU A 16 -11.45 -6.36 -6.72
C LEU A 16 -12.56 -6.42 -5.66
N ALA A 17 -13.45 -7.42 -5.74
CA ALA A 17 -14.50 -7.63 -4.75
C ALA A 17 -13.96 -8.10 -3.38
N GLU A 18 -12.81 -8.77 -3.37
CA GLU A 18 -12.14 -9.26 -2.15
C GLU A 18 -11.19 -8.23 -1.52
N ARG A 19 -10.80 -7.18 -2.26
CA ARG A 19 -9.92 -6.13 -1.76
C ARG A 19 -10.63 -5.27 -0.73
N TRP A 20 -10.02 -5.13 0.44
CA TRP A 20 -10.48 -4.25 1.51
C TRP A 20 -9.27 -3.50 2.12
N SER A 21 -9.52 -2.44 2.89
CA SER A 21 -8.47 -1.64 3.53
C SER A 21 -8.27 -2.08 4.99
N PRO A 22 -7.25 -2.91 5.30
CA PRO A 22 -6.94 -3.29 6.68
C PRO A 22 -6.45 -2.12 7.53
N TYR A 23 -6.84 -2.14 8.82
CA TYR A 23 -6.36 -1.17 9.82
C TYR A 23 -5.31 -1.75 10.78
N ALA A 24 -5.12 -3.06 10.78
CA ALA A 24 -4.18 -3.77 11.63
C ALA A 24 -3.39 -4.78 10.80
N PHE A 25 -2.08 -4.83 11.04
CA PHE A 25 -1.17 -5.72 10.35
C PHE A 25 -0.23 -6.39 11.34
N GLN A 26 0.34 -7.51 10.93
CA GLN A 26 1.29 -8.26 11.73
C GLN A 26 2.65 -7.56 11.76
N ASP A 27 3.45 -7.84 12.81
CA ASP A 27 4.83 -7.39 12.91
C ASP A 27 5.75 -8.31 12.10
N ARG A 28 5.58 -8.28 10.78
CA ARG A 28 6.33 -9.07 9.82
C ARG A 28 6.89 -8.15 8.74
N SER A 29 8.13 -8.41 8.33
CA SER A 29 8.77 -7.73 7.21
C SER A 29 8.17 -8.15 5.87
N VAL A 30 8.09 -7.19 4.95
CA VAL A 30 7.76 -7.44 3.54
C VAL A 30 9.06 -7.64 2.77
N SER A 31 9.10 -8.64 1.88
CA SER A 31 10.30 -8.93 1.10
C SER A 31 10.56 -7.84 0.06
N ASP A 32 11.81 -7.66 -0.33
CA ASP A 32 12.17 -6.68 -1.37
C ASP A 32 11.61 -7.07 -2.74
N ASP A 33 11.47 -8.36 -3.01
CA ASP A 33 10.90 -8.84 -4.27
C ASP A 33 9.40 -8.55 -4.37
N ASP A 34 8.66 -8.75 -3.27
CA ASP A 34 7.24 -8.36 -3.21
C ASP A 34 7.07 -6.85 -3.41
N LEU A 35 7.93 -6.03 -2.79
CA LEU A 35 7.92 -4.58 -2.97
C LEU A 35 8.24 -4.19 -4.42
N ARG A 36 9.25 -4.81 -5.05
CA ARG A 36 9.59 -4.55 -6.46
C ARG A 36 8.43 -4.91 -7.38
N SER A 37 7.81 -6.07 -7.20
CA SER A 37 6.64 -6.48 -8.00
C SER A 37 5.46 -5.52 -7.81
N LEU A 38 5.23 -5.05 -6.56
CA LEU A 38 4.21 -4.06 -6.27
C LEU A 38 4.45 -2.73 -7.01
N PHE A 39 5.67 -2.19 -6.94
CA PHE A 39 6.00 -0.93 -7.60
C PHE A 39 6.04 -1.05 -9.12
N GLU A 40 6.43 -2.20 -9.67
CA GLU A 40 6.33 -2.45 -11.11
C GLU A 40 4.87 -2.42 -11.57
N ALA A 41 3.95 -3.07 -10.83
CA ALA A 41 2.53 -2.99 -11.12
C ALA A 41 2.00 -1.54 -11.04
N ALA A 42 2.43 -0.77 -10.04
CA ALA A 42 2.03 0.62 -9.88
C ALA A 42 2.56 1.52 -11.01
N ARG A 43 3.80 1.28 -11.47
CA ARG A 43 4.44 1.99 -12.59
C ARG A 43 3.70 1.83 -13.91
N TRP A 44 2.95 0.73 -14.09
CA TRP A 44 2.15 0.47 -15.28
C TRP A 44 0.77 1.13 -15.28
N ALA A 45 0.43 1.91 -14.24
CA ALA A 45 -0.81 2.68 -14.26
C ALA A 45 -0.81 3.67 -15.46
N PRO A 46 -1.95 3.94 -16.10
CA PRO A 46 -2.03 4.99 -17.10
C PRO A 46 -1.95 6.38 -16.43
N SER A 47 -1.30 7.34 -17.09
CA SER A 47 -1.29 8.74 -16.68
C SER A 47 -1.63 9.67 -17.84
N SER A 48 -2.10 10.88 -17.54
CA SER A 48 -2.23 11.94 -18.54
C SER A 48 -0.92 12.13 -19.29
N TYR A 49 -1.00 12.19 -20.62
CA TYR A 49 0.15 12.33 -21.53
C TYR A 49 1.28 11.30 -21.32
N ASN A 50 1.02 10.20 -20.60
CA ASN A 50 2.02 9.23 -20.20
C ASN A 50 3.23 9.83 -19.45
N GLU A 51 3.03 10.97 -18.77
CA GLU A 51 4.08 11.67 -18.00
C GLU A 51 4.60 10.87 -16.80
N GLN A 52 3.80 9.93 -16.28
CA GLN A 52 4.12 9.06 -15.15
C GLN A 52 4.65 9.87 -13.94
N PRO A 53 3.91 10.88 -13.45
CA PRO A 53 4.44 11.86 -12.50
C PRO A 53 4.57 11.33 -11.06
N TRP A 54 4.27 10.05 -10.81
CA TRP A 54 4.30 9.46 -9.48
C TRP A 54 5.72 9.31 -8.96
N ILE A 55 5.89 9.60 -7.67
CA ILE A 55 7.11 9.36 -6.90
C ILE A 55 6.72 8.47 -5.72
N TYR A 56 7.43 7.36 -5.53
CA TYR A 56 7.18 6.46 -4.41
C TYR A 56 8.26 6.66 -3.35
N ILE A 57 7.86 7.06 -2.14
CA ILE A 57 8.77 7.14 -0.98
C ILE A 57 8.48 5.95 -0.08
N VAL A 58 9.50 5.15 0.17
CA VAL A 58 9.39 3.86 0.89
C VAL A 58 10.31 3.88 2.10
N ALA A 59 9.75 3.68 3.28
CA ALA A 59 10.50 3.41 4.49
C ALA A 59 10.08 2.06 5.07
N LYS A 60 11.05 1.16 5.25
CA LYS A 60 10.82 -0.15 5.87
C LYS A 60 11.07 -0.07 7.38
N ARG A 61 10.38 -0.90 8.15
CA ARG A 61 10.45 -0.87 9.64
C ARG A 61 11.85 -1.22 10.16
N GLU A 62 12.64 -1.98 9.39
CA GLU A 62 14.03 -2.29 9.74
C GLU A 62 14.93 -1.03 9.71
N ASN A 63 14.53 0.01 8.98
CA ASN A 63 15.20 1.31 8.89
C ASN A 63 14.49 2.32 9.79
N SER A 64 14.72 2.20 11.11
CA SER A 64 13.92 2.87 12.13
C SER A 64 13.90 4.40 12.01
N ALA A 65 15.03 5.03 11.63
CA ALA A 65 15.13 6.48 11.55
C ALA A 65 14.24 7.05 10.42
N GLU A 66 14.34 6.48 9.22
CA GLU A 66 13.53 6.87 8.06
C GLU A 66 12.06 6.54 8.27
N PHE A 67 11.79 5.37 8.87
CA PHE A 67 10.43 4.93 9.17
C PHE A 67 9.73 5.86 10.16
N GLU A 68 10.37 6.21 11.28
CA GLU A 68 9.81 7.15 12.26
C GLU A 68 9.66 8.55 11.67
N LYS A 69 10.61 8.99 10.84
CA LYS A 69 10.50 10.28 10.13
C LYS A 69 9.28 10.30 9.23
N LEU A 70 9.07 9.27 8.41
CA LEU A 70 7.91 9.19 7.52
C LEU A 70 6.60 9.05 8.31
N LEU A 71 6.59 8.22 9.37
CA LEU A 71 5.45 8.06 10.26
C LEU A 71 5.05 9.37 10.95
N SER A 72 6.02 10.24 11.26
CA SER A 72 5.75 11.55 11.88
C SER A 72 4.93 12.49 11.00
N CYS A 73 4.88 12.25 9.69
CA CYS A 73 4.08 13.03 8.74
C CYS A 73 2.59 12.63 8.70
N LEU A 74 2.19 11.53 9.34
CA LEU A 74 0.82 10.99 9.26
C LEU A 74 -0.06 11.48 10.43
N VAL A 75 -1.30 11.89 10.13
CA VAL A 75 -2.27 12.37 11.13
C VAL A 75 -2.94 11.21 11.84
N GLY A 76 -2.77 11.15 13.16
CA GLY A 76 -3.13 9.97 13.96
C GLY A 76 -2.16 8.84 13.63
N LYS A 77 -1.59 8.18 14.64
CA LYS A 77 -0.59 7.11 14.45
C LYS A 77 -1.24 5.82 13.92
N TRP A 78 -2.10 5.94 12.92
CA TRP A 78 -2.73 4.84 12.19
C TRP A 78 -1.65 4.11 11.41
N GLY A 79 -1.56 2.80 11.63
CA GLY A 79 -0.60 1.97 10.92
C GLY A 79 0.84 2.24 11.33
N LYS A 80 1.30 1.59 12.41
CA LYS A 80 2.73 1.32 12.60
C LYS A 80 3.29 0.37 11.53
N VAL A 81 2.76 0.36 10.30
CA VAL A 81 2.93 -0.73 9.36
C VAL A 81 3.22 -0.15 7.98
N SER A 82 4.50 -0.22 7.61
CA SER A 82 5.04 0.06 6.27
C SER A 82 4.36 1.23 5.56
N SER A 83 4.75 2.44 5.92
CA SER A 83 4.24 3.63 5.27
C SER A 83 4.89 3.76 3.89
N ILE A 84 4.10 3.52 2.83
CA ILE A 84 4.40 4.01 1.48
C ILE A 84 3.57 5.29 1.32
N VAL A 85 4.25 6.41 1.11
CA VAL A 85 3.59 7.68 0.77
C VAL A 85 3.91 7.97 -0.69
N SER A 86 2.86 8.20 -1.47
CA SER A 86 2.93 8.78 -2.81
C SER A 86 2.77 10.29 -2.73
#